data_AF-A0A7L2LU74-F1
#
_entry.id   AF-A0A7L2LU74-F1
#
_cell.length_a   1.000
_cell.length_b   1.000
_cell.length_c   1.000
_cell.angle_alpha   90.00
_cell.angle_beta   90.00
_cell.angle_gamma   90.00
#
_symmetry.space_group_name_H-M   'P 1'
#
loop_
_entity.id
_entity.type
_entity.pdbx_description
1 polymer ?
#
loop_
_entity_poly.entity_id
_entity_poly.type
_entity_poly.pdbx_seq_one_letter_code
_entity_poly.pdbx_strand_id
1 'polypeptide(L)'
;VPVDGSHWLSMRELLDMLQQKGHEVVVVAPEVTLHIKPSKNFVMKMYPVPFTQEEMDKVPKGLIEDVFEEGSFLERVMRLYHRAKK
;
A
#
# COMPACT_ATOMS: atom_id res chain seq x y z
N VAL A 1 1.52 -6.88 -12.39
CA VAL A 1 2.53 -6.02 -11.73
C VAL A 1 2.10 -5.85 -10.28
N PRO A 2 2.95 -6.15 -9.28
CA PRO A 2 2.57 -5.99 -7.87
C PRO A 2 2.22 -4.53 -7.59
N VAL A 3 1.09 -4.34 -6.92
CA VAL A 3 0.55 -3.03 -6.53
C VAL A 3 1.04 -2.73 -5.10
N ASP A 4 0.95 -1.47 -4.68
CA ASP A 4 1.21 -1.06 -3.30
C ASP A 4 0.33 -1.84 -2.28
N GLY A 5 0.64 -1.73 -0.99
CA GLY A 5 0.00 -2.48 0.08
C GLY A 5 0.69 -3.82 0.38
N SER A 6 -0.09 -4.84 0.70
CA SER A 6 0.44 -6.16 1.09
C SER A 6 1.34 -6.80 0.03
N HIS A 7 0.98 -6.65 -1.25
CA HIS A 7 1.78 -7.17 -2.36
C HIS A 7 3.18 -6.53 -2.40
N TRP A 8 3.28 -5.22 -2.18
CA TRP A 8 4.57 -4.53 -2.11
C TRP A 8 5.39 -4.97 -0.89
N LEU A 9 4.75 -5.16 0.27
CA LEU A 9 5.44 -5.61 1.48
C LEU A 9 6.12 -6.97 1.27
N SER A 10 5.46 -7.91 0.59
CA SER A 10 6.06 -9.19 0.22
C SER A 10 7.19 -9.05 -0.80
N MET A 11 7.08 -8.11 -1.74
CA MET A 11 8.12 -7.89 -2.75
C MET A 11 9.41 -7.30 -2.17
N ARG A 12 9.32 -6.52 -1.07
CA ARG A 12 10.47 -5.78 -0.52
C ARG A 12 11.66 -6.70 -0.22
N GLU A 13 11.42 -7.83 0.43
CA GLU A 13 12.48 -8.80 0.77
C GLU A 13 13.13 -9.39 -0.49
N LEU A 14 12.33 -9.63 -1.53
CA LEU A 14 12.83 -10.14 -2.80
C LEU A 14 13.74 -9.13 -3.50
N LEU A 15 13.40 -7.83 -3.45
CA LEU A 15 14.25 -6.78 -4.04
C LEU A 15 15.60 -6.70 -3.33
N ASP A 16 15.60 -6.80 -2.00
CA ASP A 16 16.83 -6.79 -1.20
C ASP A 16 17.73 -7.98 -1.54
N MET A 17 17.15 -9.17 -1.70
CA MET A 17 17.89 -10.37 -2.12
C MET A 17 18.47 -10.22 -3.54
N LEU A 18 17.73 -9.63 -4.47
CA LEU A 18 18.22 -9.41 -5.84
C LEU A 18 19.41 -8.46 -5.87
N GLN A 19 19.33 -7.37 -5.11
CA GLN A 19 20.44 -6.42 -4.98
C GLN A 19 21.68 -7.08 -4.38
N GLN A 20 21.52 -7.86 -3.30
CA GLN A 20 22.64 -8.60 -2.68
C GLN A 20 23.31 -9.58 -3.64
N LYS A 21 22.56 -10.11 -4.61
CA LYS A 21 23.09 -10.97 -5.69
C LYS A 21 23.73 -10.19 -6.85
N GLY A 22 23.82 -8.87 -6.75
CA GLY A 22 24.44 -7.99 -7.74
C GLY A 22 23.52 -7.59 -8.89
N HIS A 23 22.20 -7.80 -8.77
CA HIS A 23 21.25 -7.34 -9.79
C HIS A 23 20.90 -5.86 -9.57
N GLU A 24 20.84 -5.12 -10.68
CA GLU A 24 20.26 -3.78 -10.68
C GLU A 24 18.74 -3.87 -10.74
N VAL A 25 18.07 -3.26 -9.76
CA VAL A 25 16.61 -3.27 -9.62
C VAL A 25 16.08 -1.86 -9.77
N VAL A 26 15.08 -1.69 -10.63
CA VAL A 26 14.34 -0.43 -10.79
C VAL A 26 12.89 -0.64 -10.37
N VAL A 27 12.43 0.16 -9.41
CA VAL A 27 11.04 0.18 -8.94
C VAL A 27 10.35 1.40 -9.54
N VAL A 28 9.22 1.17 -10.20
CA VAL A 28 8.38 2.23 -10.76
C VAL A 28 7.10 2.31 -9.94
N ALA A 29 6.82 3.48 -9.36
CA ALA A 29 5.70 3.67 -8.44
C ALA A 29 5.05 5.05 -8.65
N PRO A 30 3.78 5.23 -8.26
CA PRO A 30 3.17 6.55 -8.25
C PRO A 30 3.89 7.49 -7.27
N GLU A 31 3.77 8.81 -7.46
CA GLU A 31 4.30 9.81 -6.50
C GLU A 31 3.60 9.72 -5.14
N VAL A 32 2.35 9.28 -5.14
CA VAL A 32 1.54 9.07 -3.94
C VAL A 32 1.45 7.57 -3.70
N THR A 33 1.90 7.10 -2.55
CA THR A 33 2.07 5.67 -2.21
C THR A 33 1.65 5.41 -0.77
N LEU A 34 1.28 4.17 -0.45
CA LEU A 34 1.00 3.74 0.93
C LEU A 34 2.29 3.25 1.62
N HIS A 35 3.01 2.32 0.99
CA HIS A 35 4.15 1.63 1.63
C HIS A 35 5.44 1.69 0.80
N ILE A 36 5.38 2.13 -0.46
CA ILE A 36 6.56 2.21 -1.33
C ILE A 36 7.38 3.45 -0.97
N LYS A 37 8.63 3.25 -0.53
CA LYS A 37 9.52 4.35 -0.14
C LYS A 37 10.86 4.23 -0.85
N PRO A 38 11.55 5.36 -1.13
CA PRO A 38 12.92 5.33 -1.62
C PRO A 38 13.83 4.53 -0.69
N SER A 39 14.68 3.69 -1.27
CA SER A 39 15.64 2.86 -0.55
C SER A 39 16.99 2.91 -1.26
N LYS A 40 18.06 2.54 -0.55
CA LYS A 40 19.39 2.32 -1.15
C LYS A 40 19.44 1.03 -1.98
N ASN A 41 18.43 0.17 -1.85
CA ASN A 41 18.48 -1.19 -2.38
C ASN A 41 18.00 -1.31 -3.83
N PHE A 42 17.35 -0.26 -4.35
CA PHE A 42 16.86 -0.20 -5.72
C PHE A 42 16.76 1.25 -6.18
N VAL A 43 16.77 1.46 -7.49
CA VAL A 43 16.49 2.77 -8.08
C VAL A 43 14.98 2.97 -8.14
N MET A 44 14.48 4.09 -7.64
CA MET A 44 13.04 4.39 -7.68
C MET A 44 12.74 5.45 -8.74
N LYS A 45 11.74 5.18 -9.59
CA LYS A 45 11.18 6.14 -10.54
C LYS A 45 9.72 6.39 -10.20
N MET A 46 9.38 7.67 -10.03
CA MET A 46 8.02 8.09 -9.68
C MET A 46 7.28 8.62 -10.90
N TYR A 47 5.96 8.41 -10.93
CA TYR A 47 5.08 9.00 -11.94
C TYR A 47 3.90 9.74 -11.29
N PRO A 48 3.43 10.85 -11.87
CA PRO A 48 2.37 11.67 -11.29
C PRO A 48 1.01 10.96 -11.36
N VAL A 49 0.17 11.23 -10.36
CA VAL A 49 -1.18 10.67 -10.25
C VAL A 49 -2.19 11.76 -9.86
N PRO A 50 -3.47 11.65 -10.27
CA PRO A 50 -4.48 12.69 -10.05
C PRO A 50 -5.16 12.57 -8.68
N PHE A 51 -4.42 12.20 -7.64
CA PHE A 51 -4.92 12.12 -6.26
C PHE A 51 -3.81 12.48 -5.28
N THR A 52 -4.21 12.92 -4.09
CA THR A 52 -3.32 13.38 -3.03
C THR A 52 -3.01 12.27 -2.02
N GLN A 53 -1.93 12.44 -1.25
CA GLN A 53 -1.61 11.53 -0.15
C GLN A 53 -2.72 11.48 0.90
N GLU A 54 -3.40 12.60 1.13
CA GLU A 54 -4.53 12.64 2.05
C GLU A 54 -5.71 11.78 1.58
N GLU A 55 -6.00 11.78 0.28
CA GLU A 55 -7.03 10.91 -0.31
C GLU A 55 -6.63 9.44 -0.22
N MET A 56 -5.36 9.12 -0.49
CA MET A 56 -4.82 7.77 -0.33
C MET A 56 -4.94 7.27 1.12
N ASP A 57 -4.57 8.11 2.10
CA ASP A 57 -4.52 7.75 3.52
C ASP A 57 -5.90 7.60 4.17
N LYS A 58 -6.95 8.19 3.58
CA LYS A 58 -8.33 8.07 4.08
C LYS A 58 -8.86 6.64 4.01
N VAL A 59 -8.45 5.87 3.00
CA VAL A 59 -8.90 4.49 2.80
C VAL A 59 -8.48 3.58 3.96
N PRO A 60 -7.18 3.44 4.29
CA PRO A 60 -6.76 2.60 5.41
C PRO A 60 -7.26 3.12 6.76
N LYS A 61 -7.30 4.45 6.99
CA LYS A 61 -7.81 5.02 8.25
C LYS A 61 -9.27 4.63 8.50
N GLY A 62 -10.13 4.82 7.51
CA GLY A 62 -11.55 4.45 7.63
C GLY A 62 -11.77 2.95 7.77
N LEU A 63 -10.92 2.11 7.15
CA LEU A 63 -10.96 0.67 7.34
C LEU A 63 -10.62 0.28 8.78
N ILE A 64 -9.57 0.87 9.34
CA ILE A 64 -9.14 0.65 10.73
C ILE A 64 -10.26 1.08 11.68
N GLU A 65 -10.83 2.28 11.49
CA GLU A 65 -11.94 2.78 12.29
C GLU A 65 -13.11 1.79 12.32
N ASP A 66 -13.59 1.32 11.16
CA ASP A 66 -14.72 0.38 11.10
C ASP A 66 -14.46 -0.96 11.82
N VAL A 67 -13.21 -1.45 11.74
CA VAL A 67 -12.77 -2.71 12.36
C VAL A 67 -12.70 -2.59 13.88
N PHE A 68 -12.14 -1.48 14.38
CA PHE A 68 -11.87 -1.27 15.80
C PHE A 68 -13.01 -0.57 16.55
N GLU A 69 -13.99 -0.01 15.83
CA GLU A 69 -15.20 0.54 16.44
C GLU A 69 -15.97 -0.55 17.22
N GLU A 70 -16.56 -0.14 18.33
CA GLU A 70 -17.38 -1.01 19.17
C GLU A 70 -18.60 -1.56 18.39
N GLY A 71 -19.10 -2.70 18.82
CA GLY A 71 -20.20 -3.41 18.18
C GLY A 71 -19.98 -4.90 18.05
N SER A 72 -21.03 -5.61 17.66
CA SER A 72 -20.99 -7.03 17.35
C SER A 72 -20.18 -7.32 16.09
N PHE A 73 -19.74 -8.56 15.95
CA PHE A 73 -19.02 -9.01 14.75
C PHE A 73 -19.79 -8.74 13.45
N LEU A 74 -21.11 -8.99 13.45
CA LEU A 74 -21.95 -8.78 12.28
C LEU A 74 -22.07 -7.31 11.90
N GLU A 75 -22.18 -6.40 12.87
CA GLU A 75 -22.22 -4.95 12.61
C GLU A 75 -20.90 -4.47 11.98
N ARG A 76 -19.75 -4.94 12.49
CA ARG A 76 -18.44 -4.65 11.91
C ARG A 76 -18.33 -5.13 10.47
N VAL A 77 -18.72 -6.39 10.19
CA VAL A 77 -18.72 -6.95 8.83
C VAL A 77 -19.64 -6.15 7.89
N MET A 78 -20.81 -5.73 8.38
CA MET A 78 -21.75 -4.92 7.59
C MET A 78 -21.21 -3.53 7.28
N ARG A 79 -20.53 -2.85 8.21
CA ARG A 79 -19.85 -1.56 7.96
C ARG A 79 -18.80 -1.68 6.86
N LEU A 80 -17.94 -2.70 6.95
CA LEU A 80 -16.91 -2.98 5.95
C LEU A 80 -17.50 -3.25 4.57
N TYR A 81 -18.59 -4.04 4.49
CA TYR A 81 -19.26 -4.33 3.23
C TYR A 81 -19.82 -3.05 2.57
N HIS A 82 -20.48 -2.19 3.34
CA HIS A 82 -21.03 -0.94 2.81
C HIS A 82 -19.94 0.02 2.33
N ARG A 83 -18.79 0.05 3.02
CA ARG A 83 -17.63 0.83 2.58
C ARG A 83 -17.04 0.32 1.28
N ALA A 84 -16.84 -1.00 1.15
CA ALA A 84 -16.25 -1.61 -0.05
C ALA A 84 -17.12 -1.45 -1.31
N LYS A 85 -18.43 -1.22 -1.15
CA LYS A 85 -19.36 -0.97 -2.26
C LYS A 85 -19.39 0.48 -2.73
N LYS A 86 -18.85 1.42 -1.95
CA LYS A 86 -18.85 2.85 -2.21
C LYS A 86 -17.67 3.24 -3.09
#